data_AF-A0A242A602-F1
#
_entry.id   AF-A0A242A602-F1
#
_cell.length_a   1.000
_cell.length_b   1.000
_cell.length_c   1.000
_cell.angle_alpha   90.00
_cell.angle_beta   90.00
_cell.angle_gamma   90.00
#
_symmetry.space_group_name_H-M   'P 1'
#
loop_
_entity.id
_entity.type
_entity.pdbx_description
1 polymer ?
#
loop_
_entity_poly.entity_id
_entity_poly.type
_entity_poly.pdbx_seq_one_letter_code
_entity_poly.pdbx_strand_id
1 'polypeptide(L)'
;MTKQWYSFEINRISSLTTVSEIYINEERFKHLEGKLPYTDYFASNQKLSTHDDGVTFISREEIISSGESILQIIRTQITLILVIAIIVEVVLMASLIKFIYEVNFISMKSLYLSGFSKKEIRTLHFGLNSILATIFTIITFMLGLIVVRVFLDSIMFTFTNYVHVTSTFSNFFITTSFILTIYLVFVCLFDKKLKRETFK
;
A
#
# COMPACT_ATOMS: atom_id res chain seq x y z
N MET A 1 26.26 -32.69 21.53
CA MET A 1 24.79 -32.70 21.58
C MET A 1 24.27 -33.67 20.52
N THR A 2 23.84 -34.85 20.94
CA THR A 2 23.18 -35.85 20.10
C THR A 2 21.80 -35.32 19.71
N LYS A 3 21.56 -35.07 18.41
CA LYS A 3 20.22 -34.76 17.91
C LYS A 3 19.34 -36.00 18.05
N GLN A 4 18.50 -36.06 19.08
CA GLN A 4 17.43 -37.04 19.16
C GLN A 4 16.31 -36.61 18.20
N TRP A 5 15.96 -37.53 17.29
CA TRP A 5 14.89 -37.31 16.34
C TRP A 5 13.60 -37.88 16.93
N TYR A 6 12.58 -37.04 17.05
CA TYR A 6 11.26 -37.43 17.52
C TYR A 6 10.28 -37.42 16.34
N SER A 7 9.53 -38.51 16.17
CA SER A 7 8.42 -38.59 15.23
C SER A 7 7.11 -38.39 15.99
N PHE A 8 6.19 -37.65 15.38
CA PHE A 8 4.85 -37.40 15.92
C PHE A 8 3.80 -37.53 14.83
N GLU A 9 2.65 -38.08 15.20
CA GLU A 9 1.48 -38.17 14.34
C GLU A 9 0.66 -36.88 14.45
N ILE A 10 0.30 -36.29 13.31
CA ILE A 10 -0.47 -35.06 13.26
C ILE A 10 -1.95 -35.42 13.42
N ASN A 11 -2.48 -35.24 14.62
CA ASN A 11 -3.89 -35.54 14.92
C ASN A 11 -4.86 -34.49 14.37
N ARG A 12 -4.41 -33.23 14.26
CA ARG A 12 -5.25 -32.12 13.78
C ARG A 12 -4.39 -31.00 13.22
N ILE A 13 -4.87 -30.39 12.14
CA ILE A 13 -4.27 -29.20 11.55
C ILE A 13 -5.19 -28.01 11.88
N SER A 14 -4.64 -26.99 12.52
CA SER A 14 -5.36 -25.74 12.77
C SER A 14 -5.50 -24.95 11.46
N SER A 15 -6.67 -24.37 11.21
CA SER A 15 -6.87 -23.46 10.08
C SER A 15 -6.35 -22.04 10.35
N LEU A 16 -5.79 -21.78 11.54
CA LEU A 16 -5.16 -20.51 11.87
C LEU A 16 -3.85 -20.36 11.09
N THR A 17 -3.80 -19.38 10.19
CA THR A 17 -2.69 -19.16 9.25
C THR A 17 -1.61 -18.22 9.78
N THR A 18 -1.81 -17.65 10.97
CA THR A 18 -0.97 -16.57 11.50
C THR A 18 0.20 -17.05 12.36
N VAL A 19 0.26 -18.34 12.70
CA VAL A 19 1.34 -18.92 13.53
C VAL A 19 1.74 -20.29 13.01
N SER A 20 3.05 -20.56 12.95
CA SER A 20 3.62 -21.89 12.70
C SER A 20 3.94 -22.56 14.04
N GLU A 21 2.91 -23.01 14.75
CA GLU A 21 3.03 -23.62 16.07
C GLU A 21 2.62 -25.09 16.07
N ILE A 22 3.32 -25.90 16.87
CA ILE A 22 2.94 -27.29 17.15
C ILE A 22 2.36 -27.33 18.56
N TYR A 23 1.08 -27.67 18.66
CA TYR A 23 0.42 -27.88 19.95
C TYR A 23 0.58 -29.34 20.36
N ILE A 24 1.30 -29.57 21.47
CA ILE A 24 1.51 -30.89 22.07
C ILE A 24 0.83 -30.91 23.43
N ASN A 25 0.22 -32.05 23.79
CA ASN A 25 -0.28 -32.26 25.13
C ASN A 25 0.86 -32.14 26.16
N GLU A 26 0.59 -31.44 27.25
CA GLU A 26 1.57 -31.12 28.30
C GLU A 26 2.23 -32.38 28.91
N GLU A 27 1.45 -33.42 29.21
CA GLU A 27 1.95 -34.67 29.79
C GLU A 27 2.90 -35.37 28.81
N ARG A 28 2.52 -35.43 27.53
CA ARG A 28 3.41 -35.96 26.47
C ARG A 28 4.69 -35.16 26.34
N PHE A 29 4.63 -33.83 26.44
CA PHE A 29 5.82 -32.98 26.37
C PHE A 29 6.75 -33.18 27.57
N LYS A 30 6.20 -33.27 28.79
CA LYS A 30 6.98 -33.57 30.01
C LYS A 30 7.77 -34.88 29.89
N HIS A 31 7.17 -35.90 29.27
CA HIS A 31 7.87 -37.16 29.03
C HIS A 31 9.03 -37.06 28.03
N LEU A 32 9.00 -36.08 27.11
CA LEU A 32 10.02 -35.91 26.08
C LEU A 32 11.20 -35.05 26.54
N GLU A 33 10.95 -33.91 27.18
CA GLU A 33 11.98 -32.92 27.55
C GLU A 33 12.31 -32.94 29.07
N GLY A 34 11.57 -33.71 29.87
CA GLY A 34 11.79 -33.86 31.32
C GLY A 34 11.49 -32.62 32.17
N LYS A 35 11.36 -31.44 31.55
CA LYS A 35 10.96 -30.17 32.17
C LYS A 35 10.01 -29.40 31.25
N LEU A 36 9.04 -28.72 31.85
CA LEU A 36 8.20 -27.76 31.13
C LEU A 36 8.97 -26.45 30.88
N PRO A 37 8.74 -25.78 29.74
CA PRO A 37 9.24 -24.43 29.52
C PRO A 37 8.61 -23.46 30.54
N TYR A 38 9.37 -22.43 30.93
CA TYR A 38 9.04 -21.45 31.99
C TYR A 38 7.87 -20.50 31.69
N THR A 39 7.12 -20.70 30.61
CA THR A 39 6.01 -19.82 30.21
C THR A 39 4.72 -20.61 30.07
N ASP A 40 3.95 -20.67 31.16
CA ASP A 40 2.63 -21.27 31.17
C ASP A 40 1.58 -20.21 30.82
N TYR A 41 0.98 -20.33 29.63
CA TYR A 41 -0.15 -19.51 29.22
C TYR A 41 -1.44 -20.27 29.50
N PHE A 42 -2.28 -19.74 30.39
CA PHE A 42 -3.61 -20.30 30.67
C PHE A 42 -4.69 -19.49 29.96
N ALA A 43 -5.42 -20.14 29.05
CA ALA A 43 -6.62 -19.57 28.46
C ALA A 43 -7.85 -20.07 29.22
N SER A 44 -8.63 -19.15 29.79
CA SER A 44 -9.87 -19.47 30.50
C SER A 44 -11.02 -18.60 29.98
N ASN A 45 -12.22 -19.17 29.93
CA ASN A 45 -13.46 -18.44 29.67
C ASN A 45 -14.03 -17.78 30.94
N GLN A 46 -13.41 -18.00 32.09
CA GLN A 46 -13.78 -17.42 33.37
C GLN A 46 -12.66 -16.52 33.88
N LYS A 47 -13.04 -15.35 34.39
CA LYS A 47 -12.11 -14.46 35.07
C LYS A 47 -11.61 -15.17 36.33
N LEU A 48 -10.30 -15.39 36.42
CA LEU A 48 -9.66 -15.94 37.60
C LEU A 48 -9.91 -15.01 38.79
N SER A 49 -10.37 -15.58 39.91
CA SER A 49 -10.78 -14.86 41.11
C SER A 49 -9.62 -14.38 41.99
N THR A 50 -8.41 -14.87 41.75
CA THR A 50 -7.21 -14.59 42.55
C THR A 50 -6.29 -13.62 41.82
N HIS A 51 -6.10 -12.42 42.38
CA HIS A 51 -5.03 -11.50 42.02
C HIS A 51 -3.82 -11.84 42.90
N ASP A 52 -3.08 -12.88 42.55
CA ASP A 52 -1.70 -13.02 43.04
C ASP A 52 -0.79 -12.18 42.14
N ASP A 53 0.12 -11.41 42.73
CA ASP A 53 1.03 -10.47 42.04
C ASP A 53 1.94 -11.14 40.98
N GLY A 54 1.96 -12.47 40.91
CA GLY A 54 2.73 -13.26 39.95
C GLY A 54 2.00 -13.63 38.65
N VAL A 55 0.70 -13.30 38.49
CA VAL A 55 -0.08 -13.68 37.30
C VAL A 55 -0.57 -12.45 36.55
N THR A 56 0.00 -12.19 35.37
CA THR A 56 -0.47 -11.15 34.46
C THR A 56 -1.69 -11.64 33.69
N PHE A 57 -2.82 -10.95 33.83
CA PHE A 57 -4.04 -11.23 33.07
C PHE A 57 -4.13 -10.29 31.87
N ILE A 58 -4.47 -10.83 30.70
CA ILE A 58 -4.80 -10.06 29.51
C ILE A 58 -6.16 -10.54 29.01
N SER A 59 -7.14 -9.64 28.94
CA SER A 59 -8.46 -9.98 28.43
C SER A 59 -8.46 -10.09 26.90
N ARG A 60 -9.43 -10.85 26.35
CA ARG A 60 -9.67 -10.88 24.90
C ARG A 60 -9.97 -9.47 24.38
N GLU A 61 -10.73 -8.70 25.15
CA GLU A 61 -11.12 -7.33 24.84
C GLU A 61 -9.90 -6.41 24.76
N GLU A 62 -8.94 -6.54 25.69
CA GLU A 62 -7.68 -5.79 25.64
C GLU A 62 -6.86 -6.14 24.39
N ILE A 63 -6.72 -7.42 24.06
CA ILE A 63 -6.01 -7.86 22.83
C ILE A 63 -6.69 -7.27 21.59
N ILE A 64 -8.01 -7.36 21.50
CA ILE A 64 -8.78 -6.82 20.37
C ILE A 64 -8.62 -5.30 20.30
N SER A 65 -8.80 -4.59 21.41
CA SER A 65 -8.68 -3.12 21.44
C SER A 65 -7.27 -2.63 21.10
N SER A 66 -6.24 -3.37 21.52
CA SER A 66 -4.84 -3.07 21.20
C SER A 66 -4.60 -3.28 19.70
N GLY A 67 -5.11 -4.38 19.14
CA GLY A 67 -5.09 -4.64 17.71
C GLY A 67 -5.81 -3.57 16.88
N GLU A 68 -7.02 -3.17 17.29
CA GLU A 68 -7.78 -2.10 16.63
C GLU A 68 -7.06 -0.75 16.71
N SER A 69 -6.45 -0.43 17.86
CA SER A 69 -5.66 0.79 18.04
C SER A 69 -4.44 0.82 17.12
N ILE A 70 -3.71 -0.29 17.00
CA ILE A 70 -2.58 -0.43 16.07
C ILE A 70 -3.06 -0.25 14.63
N LEU A 71 -4.16 -0.90 14.24
CA LEU A 71 -4.73 -0.75 12.89
C LEU A 71 -5.17 0.69 12.62
N GLN A 72 -5.74 1.39 13.60
CA GLN A 72 -6.14 2.79 13.46
C GLN A 72 -4.95 3.72 13.27
N ILE A 73 -3.86 3.51 14.03
CA ILE A 73 -2.63 4.27 13.88
C ILE A 73 -2.04 4.05 12.47
N ILE A 74 -1.95 2.80 12.03
CA ILE A 74 -1.46 2.45 10.70
C ILE A 74 -2.33 3.10 9.61
N ARG A 75 -3.67 3.01 9.73
CA ARG A 75 -4.59 3.66 8.79
C ARG A 75 -4.38 5.17 8.74
N THR A 76 -4.23 5.81 9.89
CA THR A 76 -4.00 7.27 9.99
C THR A 76 -2.70 7.67 9.28
N GLN A 77 -1.62 6.93 9.50
CA GLN A 77 -0.34 7.16 8.83
C GLN A 77 -0.43 6.98 7.31
N ILE A 78 -1.08 5.90 6.85
CA ILE A 78 -1.30 5.66 5.42
C ILE A 78 -2.11 6.80 4.80
N THR A 79 -3.19 7.24 5.44
CA THR A 79 -4.00 8.37 4.96
C THR A 79 -3.17 9.65 4.86
N LEU A 80 -2.31 9.94 5.84
CA LEU A 80 -1.46 11.12 5.82
C LEU A 80 -0.45 11.09 4.66
N ILE A 81 0.18 9.93 4.42
CA ILE A 81 1.08 9.74 3.27
C ILE A 81 0.35 9.96 1.95
N LEU A 82 -0.88 9.43 1.82
CA LEU A 82 -1.70 9.62 0.62
C LEU A 82 -2.06 11.09 0.38
N VAL A 83 -2.42 11.83 1.43
CA VAL A 83 -2.71 13.27 1.33
C VAL A 83 -1.49 14.05 0.84
N ILE A 84 -0.31 13.77 1.41
CA ILE A 84 0.94 14.40 0.96
C ILE A 84 1.24 14.06 -0.50
N ALA A 85 1.07 12.80 -0.90
CA ALA A 85 1.30 12.38 -2.28
C ALA A 85 0.39 13.13 -3.27
N ILE A 86 -0.89 13.33 -2.93
CA ILE A 86 -1.83 14.10 -3.75
C ILE A 86 -1.39 15.57 -3.88
N ILE A 87 -0.95 16.19 -2.79
CA ILE A 87 -0.46 17.58 -2.81
C ILE A 87 0.77 17.71 -3.72
N VAL A 88 1.72 16.78 -3.58
CA VAL A 88 2.94 16.75 -4.42
C VAL A 88 2.57 16.58 -5.89
N GLU A 89 1.66 15.68 -6.22
CA GLU A 89 1.18 15.45 -7.59
C GLU A 89 0.59 16.72 -8.21
N VAL A 90 -0.26 17.44 -7.47
CA VAL A 90 -0.87 18.70 -7.91
C VAL A 90 0.21 19.77 -8.18
N VAL A 91 1.22 19.88 -7.32
CA VAL A 91 2.32 20.84 -7.48
C VAL A 91 3.18 20.50 -8.69
N LEU A 92 3.50 19.22 -8.90
CA LEU A 92 4.27 18.76 -10.06
C LEU A 92 3.52 19.02 -11.36
N MET A 93 2.22 18.71 -11.43
CA MET A 93 1.39 18.96 -12.61
C MET A 93 1.28 20.46 -12.93
N ALA A 94 1.08 21.32 -11.92
CA ALA A 94 1.07 22.77 -12.11
C ALA A 94 2.41 23.30 -12.64
N SER A 95 3.52 22.78 -12.10
CA SER A 95 4.87 23.16 -12.52
C SER A 95 5.16 22.71 -13.96
N LEU A 96 4.77 21.49 -14.32
CA LEU A 96 4.89 20.95 -15.68
C LEU A 96 4.13 21.79 -16.70
N ILE A 97 2.89 22.18 -16.40
CA ILE A 97 2.10 23.05 -17.29
C ILE A 97 2.82 24.37 -17.55
N LYS A 98 3.33 25.00 -16.49
CA LYS A 98 4.04 26.28 -16.61
C LYS A 98 5.31 26.10 -17.45
N PHE A 99 6.08 25.05 -17.18
CA PHE A 99 7.28 24.72 -17.91
C PHE A 99 7.03 24.47 -19.40
N ILE A 100 6.06 23.59 -19.73
CA ILE A 100 5.75 23.29 -21.14
C ILE A 100 5.29 24.54 -21.87
N TYR A 101 4.53 25.41 -21.19
CA TYR A 101 4.08 26.67 -21.77
C TYR A 101 5.26 27.61 -22.07
N GLU A 102 6.13 27.86 -21.09
CA GLU A 102 7.29 28.76 -21.22
C GLU A 102 8.26 28.28 -22.29
N VAL A 103 8.58 26.98 -22.32
CA VAL A 103 9.51 26.39 -23.29
C VAL A 103 8.96 26.47 -24.73
N ASN A 104 7.66 26.23 -24.91
CA ASN A 104 7.07 26.20 -26.25
C ASN A 104 6.47 27.54 -26.70
N PHE A 105 6.44 28.57 -25.84
CA PHE A 105 5.74 29.83 -26.13
C PHE A 105 6.19 30.49 -27.44
N ILE A 106 7.51 30.55 -27.68
CA ILE A 106 8.08 31.14 -28.89
C ILE A 106 7.64 30.34 -30.13
N SER A 107 7.69 29.01 -30.04
CA SER A 107 7.25 28.11 -31.11
C SER A 107 5.76 28.27 -31.41
N MET A 108 4.92 28.32 -30.36
CA MET A 108 3.48 28.55 -30.49
C MET A 108 3.15 29.90 -31.11
N LYS A 109 3.85 30.98 -30.71
CA LYS A 109 3.68 32.32 -31.29
C LYS A 109 4.08 32.33 -32.76
N SER A 110 5.19 31.69 -33.12
CA SER A 110 5.65 31.57 -34.51
C SER A 110 4.62 30.84 -35.40
N LEU A 111 4.10 29.71 -34.92
CA LEU A 111 3.05 28.95 -35.63
C LEU A 111 1.76 29.76 -35.77
N TYR A 112 1.35 30.47 -34.73
CA TYR A 112 0.16 31.31 -34.78
C TYR A 112 0.30 32.44 -35.82
N LEU A 113 1.44 33.12 -35.84
CA LEU A 113 1.73 34.16 -36.84
C LEU A 113 1.84 33.60 -38.27
N SER A 114 2.21 32.33 -38.40
CA SER A 114 2.24 31.61 -39.69
C SER A 114 0.85 31.20 -40.19
N GLY A 115 -0.22 31.50 -39.45
CA GLY A 115 -1.61 31.26 -39.85
C GLY A 115 -2.23 29.98 -39.27
N PHE A 116 -1.51 29.24 -38.41
CA PHE A 116 -2.09 28.07 -37.75
C PHE A 116 -3.13 28.47 -36.72
N SER A 117 -4.24 27.71 -36.69
CA SER A 117 -5.27 27.90 -35.68
C SER A 117 -4.77 27.45 -34.30
N LYS A 118 -5.29 28.05 -33.23
CA LYS A 118 -4.98 27.63 -31.85
C LYS A 118 -5.28 26.14 -31.59
N LYS A 119 -6.23 25.55 -32.33
CA LYS A 119 -6.59 24.12 -32.24
C LYS A 119 -5.49 23.22 -32.81
N GLU A 120 -4.89 23.62 -33.93
CA GLU A 120 -3.79 22.87 -34.56
C GLU A 120 -2.52 22.93 -33.71
N ILE A 121 -2.17 24.12 -33.23
CA ILE A 121 -1.03 24.33 -32.31
C ILE A 121 -1.16 23.43 -31.07
N ARG A 122 -2.38 23.35 -30.51
CA ARG A 122 -2.67 22.45 -29.39
C ARG A 122 -2.43 20.98 -29.74
N THR A 123 -2.97 20.51 -30.86
CA THR A 123 -2.80 19.11 -31.27
C THR A 123 -1.32 18.78 -31.51
N LEU A 124 -0.57 19.72 -32.09
CA LEU A 124 0.83 19.52 -32.47
C LEU A 124 1.76 19.46 -31.24
N HIS A 125 1.55 20.32 -30.25
CA HIS A 125 2.37 20.32 -29.03
C HIS A 125 1.86 19.37 -27.93
N PHE A 126 0.58 18.99 -27.92
CA PHE A 126 -0.02 18.27 -26.78
C PHE A 126 -0.84 17.02 -27.11
N GLY A 127 -1.19 16.79 -28.39
CA GLY A 127 -1.93 15.58 -28.78
C GLY A 127 -1.15 14.30 -28.45
N LEU A 128 0.15 14.29 -28.77
CA LEU A 128 1.06 13.18 -28.47
C LEU A 128 1.26 13.00 -26.96
N ASN A 129 1.39 14.09 -26.18
CA ASN A 129 1.61 14.03 -24.74
C ASN A 129 0.47 13.33 -24.00
N SER A 130 -0.77 13.54 -24.43
CA SER A 130 -1.95 12.92 -23.81
C SER A 130 -2.00 11.40 -24.05
N ILE A 131 -1.61 10.97 -25.26
CA ILE A 131 -1.53 9.54 -25.62
C ILE A 131 -0.41 8.88 -24.84
N LEU A 132 0.78 9.50 -24.82
CA LEU A 132 1.93 8.98 -24.07
C LEU A 132 1.62 8.88 -22.57
N ALA A 133 0.98 9.89 -21.98
CA ALA A 133 0.60 9.86 -20.57
C ALA A 133 -0.34 8.68 -20.24
N THR A 134 -1.31 8.38 -21.12
CA THR A 134 -2.22 7.24 -20.95
C THR A 134 -1.47 5.91 -21.00
N ILE A 135 -0.57 5.75 -21.99
CA ILE A 135 0.26 4.55 -22.13
C ILE A 135 1.16 4.35 -20.90
N PHE A 136 1.87 5.39 -20.48
CA PHE A 136 2.73 5.33 -19.30
C PHE A 136 1.95 5.01 -18.03
N THR A 137 0.73 5.54 -17.87
CA THR A 137 -0.11 5.21 -16.71
C THR A 137 -0.46 3.72 -16.66
N ILE A 138 -0.76 3.10 -17.80
CA ILE A 138 -1.04 1.65 -17.88
C ILE A 138 0.22 0.84 -17.55
N ILE A 139 1.38 1.25 -18.06
CA ILE A 139 2.67 0.60 -17.76
C ILE A 139 2.98 0.70 -16.27
N THR A 140 2.84 1.87 -15.68
CA THR A 140 3.06 2.11 -14.24
C THR A 140 2.11 1.30 -13.38
N PHE A 141 0.85 1.13 -13.81
CA PHE A 141 -0.11 0.26 -13.13
C PHE A 141 0.37 -1.20 -13.07
N MET A 142 0.84 -1.75 -14.20
CA MET A 142 1.38 -3.11 -14.25
C MET A 142 2.65 -3.27 -13.41
N LEU A 143 3.58 -2.31 -13.51
CA LEU A 143 4.81 -2.32 -12.72
C LEU A 143 4.54 -2.19 -11.22
N GLY A 144 3.57 -1.36 -10.83
CA GLY A 144 3.19 -1.15 -9.43
C GLY A 144 2.75 -2.45 -8.74
N LEU A 145 2.02 -3.31 -9.45
CA LEU A 145 1.62 -4.63 -8.93
C LEU A 145 2.82 -5.52 -8.61
N ILE A 146 3.85 -5.49 -9.45
CA ILE A 146 5.08 -6.28 -9.27
C ILE A 146 5.90 -5.70 -8.11
N VAL A 147 6.13 -4.38 -8.12
CA VAL A 147 6.95 -3.70 -7.10
C VAL A 147 6.36 -3.87 -5.71
N VAL A 148 5.05 -3.66 -5.55
CA VAL A 148 4.39 -3.82 -4.25
C VAL A 148 4.47 -5.27 -3.76
N ARG A 149 4.34 -6.25 -4.67
CA ARG A 149 4.49 -7.65 -4.29
C ARG A 149 5.90 -7.96 -3.78
N VAL A 150 6.93 -7.56 -4.53
CA VAL A 150 8.34 -7.75 -4.13
C VAL A 150 8.64 -7.06 -2.79
N PHE A 151 8.13 -5.84 -2.60
CA PHE A 151 8.28 -5.09 -1.36
C PHE A 151 7.63 -5.80 -0.17
N LEU A 152 6.39 -6.26 -0.31
CA LEU A 152 5.67 -6.96 0.76
C LEU A 152 6.29 -8.33 1.05
N ASP A 153 6.71 -9.08 0.03
CA ASP A 153 7.41 -10.36 0.22
C ASP A 153 8.73 -10.17 0.98
N SER A 154 9.45 -9.06 0.72
CA SER A 154 10.67 -8.71 1.45
C SER A 154 10.41 -8.41 2.93
N ILE A 155 9.30 -7.72 3.23
CA ILE A 155 8.89 -7.48 4.62
C ILE A 155 8.49 -8.79 5.30
N MET A 156 7.74 -9.65 4.59
CA MET A 156 7.31 -10.95 5.11
C MET A 156 8.46 -11.89 5.45
N PHE A 157 9.58 -11.81 4.74
CA PHE A 157 10.78 -12.59 5.07
C PHE A 157 11.36 -12.26 6.44
N THR A 158 11.03 -11.09 6.99
CA THR A 158 11.51 -10.66 8.32
C THR A 158 10.61 -11.16 9.45
N PHE A 159 9.38 -11.59 9.14
CA PHE A 159 8.47 -12.13 10.14
C PHE A 159 8.69 -13.62 10.33
N THR A 160 8.63 -14.08 11.58
CA THR A 160 8.65 -15.51 11.94
C THR A 160 7.44 -16.28 11.42
N ASN A 161 6.34 -15.58 11.14
CA ASN A 161 5.11 -16.15 10.59
C ASN A 161 4.74 -15.48 9.27
N TYR A 162 4.33 -16.29 8.29
CA TYR A 162 3.92 -15.81 6.99
C TYR A 162 2.53 -15.16 7.05
N VAL A 163 2.44 -13.84 6.88
CA VAL A 163 1.16 -13.17 6.73
C VAL A 163 0.77 -13.20 5.26
N HIS A 164 -0.43 -13.74 4.97
CA HIS A 164 -0.90 -13.85 3.59
C HIS A 164 -1.16 -12.47 2.99
N VAL A 165 -0.35 -12.09 1.99
CA VAL A 165 -0.53 -10.84 1.25
C VAL A 165 -1.69 -10.99 0.28
N THR A 166 -2.80 -10.30 0.53
CA THR A 166 -3.94 -10.24 -0.40
C THR A 166 -3.88 -8.96 -1.23
N SER A 167 -3.88 -9.08 -2.55
CA SER A 167 -4.04 -7.94 -3.46
C SER A 167 -5.49 -7.88 -3.94
N THR A 168 -6.16 -6.76 -3.67
CA THR A 168 -7.49 -6.50 -4.25
C THR A 168 -7.32 -5.59 -5.45
N PHE A 169 -7.60 -6.10 -6.65
CA PHE A 169 -7.45 -5.35 -7.91
C PHE A 169 -8.27 -4.06 -7.94
N SER A 170 -9.43 -4.04 -7.26
CA SER A 170 -10.31 -2.88 -7.18
C SER A 170 -9.63 -1.64 -6.57
N ASN A 171 -8.90 -1.80 -5.46
CA ASN A 171 -8.25 -0.66 -4.79
C ASN A 171 -7.17 -0.03 -5.68
N PHE A 172 -6.41 -0.86 -6.39
CA PHE A 172 -5.39 -0.44 -7.34
C PHE A 172 -5.98 0.26 -8.58
N PHE A 173 -7.14 -0.19 -9.03
CA PHE A 173 -7.86 0.45 -10.13
C PHE A 173 -8.40 1.83 -9.72
N ILE A 174 -8.96 1.95 -8.51
CA ILE A 174 -9.49 3.22 -7.97
C ILE A 174 -8.38 4.28 -7.89
N THR A 175 -7.21 3.95 -7.34
CA THR A 175 -6.10 4.90 -7.22
C THR A 175 -5.58 5.34 -8.58
N THR A 176 -5.44 4.41 -9.53
CA THR A 176 -4.99 4.72 -10.90
C THR A 176 -5.99 5.60 -11.64
N SER A 177 -7.28 5.31 -11.49
CA SER A 177 -8.36 6.13 -12.08
C SER A 177 -8.37 7.54 -11.51
N PHE A 178 -8.08 7.70 -10.21
CA PHE A 178 -7.98 9.01 -9.58
C PHE A 178 -6.82 9.84 -10.15
N ILE A 179 -5.64 9.23 -10.35
CA ILE A 179 -4.48 9.91 -10.97
C ILE A 179 -4.81 10.37 -12.40
N LEU A 180 -5.44 9.49 -13.21
CA LEU A 180 -5.90 9.85 -14.56
C LEU A 180 -6.90 11.01 -14.53
N THR A 181 -7.79 11.03 -13.55
CA THR A 181 -8.78 12.10 -13.38
C THR A 181 -8.09 13.43 -13.07
N ILE A 182 -7.11 13.44 -12.16
CA ILE A 182 -6.29 14.63 -11.87
C ILE A 182 -5.60 15.12 -13.13
N TYR A 183 -4.94 14.22 -13.87
CA TYR A 183 -4.26 14.55 -15.11
C TYR A 183 -5.21 15.18 -16.14
N LEU A 184 -6.40 14.60 -16.36
CA LEU A 184 -7.41 15.12 -17.28
C LEU A 184 -7.90 16.52 -16.87
N VAL A 185 -8.13 16.75 -15.57
CA VAL A 185 -8.49 18.08 -15.05
C VAL A 185 -7.39 19.10 -15.40
N PHE A 186 -6.13 18.71 -15.25
CA PHE A 186 -4.99 19.57 -15.59
C PHE A 186 -4.88 19.85 -17.09
N VAL A 187 -5.11 18.85 -17.96
CA VAL A 187 -5.20 19.06 -19.41
C VAL A 187 -6.32 20.05 -19.76
N CYS A 188 -7.46 19.98 -19.09
CA CYS A 188 -8.56 20.94 -19.26
C CYS A 188 -8.20 22.36 -18.77
N LEU A 189 -7.52 22.49 -17.63
CA LEU A 189 -7.06 23.78 -17.13
C LEU A 189 -6.05 24.42 -18.09
N PHE A 190 -5.16 23.61 -18.67
CA PHE A 190 -4.24 24.04 -19.69
C PHE A 190 -4.95 24.57 -20.94
N ASP A 191 -5.93 23.81 -21.47
CA ASP A 191 -6.72 24.23 -22.65
C ASP A 191 -7.45 25.56 -22.41
N LYS A 192 -7.96 25.79 -21.19
CA LYS A 192 -8.53 27.09 -20.79
C LYS A 192 -7.50 28.21 -20.80
N LYS A 193 -6.28 27.96 -20.33
CA LYS A 193 -5.19 28.95 -20.31
C LYS A 193 -4.78 29.36 -21.73
N LEU A 194 -4.51 28.37 -22.60
CA LEU A 194 -4.13 28.59 -24.00
C LEU A 194 -5.19 29.38 -24.78
N LYS A 195 -6.49 29.12 -24.53
CA LYS A 195 -7.59 29.84 -25.18
C LYS A 195 -7.64 31.32 -24.80
N ARG A 196 -7.33 31.64 -23.53
CA ARG A 196 -7.36 33.01 -22.99
C ARG A 196 -6.20 33.87 -23.49
N GLU A 197 -5.08 33.26 -23.87
CA GLU A 197 -3.93 34.02 -24.34
C GLU A 197 -4.14 34.57 -25.76
N THR A 198 -4.05 35.89 -25.86
CA THR A 198 -3.94 36.62 -27.12
C THR A 198 -2.48 36.67 -27.50
N PHE A 199 -2.09 35.84 -28.47
CA PHE A 199 -0.81 35.97 -29.16
C PHE A 199 -0.85 37.26 -30.01
N LYS A 200 -0.65 38.41 -29.36
CA LYS A 200 -0.39 39.68 -30.02
C LYS A 200 1.12 39.92 -30.12
#